data_AF-A0A927APU7-F1
#
_entry.id   AF-A0A927APU7-F1
#
_cell.length_a   1.000
_cell.length_b   1.000
_cell.length_c   1.000
_cell.angle_alpha   90.00
_cell.angle_beta   90.00
_cell.angle_gamma   90.00
#
_symmetry.space_group_name_H-M   'P 1'
#
loop_
_entity.id
_entity.type
_entity.pdbx_description
1 polymer ?
#
loop_
_entity_poly.entity_id
_entity_poly.type
_entity_poly.pdbx_seq_one_letter_code
_entity_poly.pdbx_strand_id
1 'polypeptide(L)'
;MKTTLAIASLLMSLSTMAQNPNTSSPLDGRNLGIVLTHPDTKKVTVKTNVTYLSDTKGTLKLDLYIPSQLKAGEKRPVIVFLNAIGDDPNPSERRVKDWGVYQTWPQMMAAQGFIGVSMEADRSRVQESLRGVFNFLTQKGAEHHIDSDNIGVYAASANVSQAVEYLMGESAHKGIKAAALYYGQAPVGPFRKDLPVLFLVAEGDVRGDGYDKIWSEVMKNKAPWRLLMASNMPHAFDTFSGNDEARKLILETISFWKNQLEPVPAQQDLQAASREIFAASFGHQSEKAAELLKSWVAKHPNDATALSMYGGALRDLKQYDEAFQTYRKAVALQPKNPSALTSLAVLSYLTNKPAEADGYVSKAIAINGENRNLYASLAFPLLASGKFSESIPYYQKAIKLEPHGGDYYNLGCAYSLIKEKEKALDALEQAVKLGYGSKQQFDSDPDLELVRSEDRYKKLFPATN
;
A
#
# COMPACT_ATOMS: atom_id res chain seq x y z
N MET A 1 -6.88 -9.01 40.71
CA MET A 1 -7.47 -8.08 39.73
C MET A 1 -6.97 -8.44 38.34
N LYS A 2 -7.76 -8.21 37.28
CA LYS A 2 -7.30 -8.24 35.88
C LYS A 2 -7.70 -6.89 35.26
N THR A 3 -6.73 -6.02 35.02
CA THR A 3 -6.95 -4.73 34.36
C THR A 3 -7.00 -4.94 32.84
N THR A 4 -8.12 -4.56 32.23
CA THR A 4 -8.36 -4.70 30.78
C THR A 4 -8.06 -3.38 30.09
N LEU A 5 -6.77 -3.04 29.95
CA LEU A 5 -6.37 -1.82 29.23
C LEU A 5 -6.69 -1.96 27.74
N ALA A 6 -7.45 -1.00 27.20
CA ALA A 6 -7.72 -0.90 25.78
C ALA A 6 -6.47 -0.38 25.04
N ILE A 7 -5.83 -1.23 24.24
CA ILE A 7 -4.70 -0.84 23.39
C ILE A 7 -5.26 -0.22 22.11
N ALA A 8 -5.15 1.11 21.98
CA ALA A 8 -5.58 1.84 20.80
C ALA A 8 -4.47 2.79 20.30
N SER A 9 -4.16 2.66 19.00
CA SER A 9 -3.48 3.65 18.15
C SER A 9 -2.09 4.17 18.57
N LEU A 10 -1.05 3.71 17.83
CA LEU A 10 0.07 4.60 17.49
C LEU A 10 0.68 4.21 16.13
N LEU A 11 0.45 5.03 15.11
CA LEU A 11 0.99 4.84 13.76
C LEU A 11 1.33 6.20 13.13
N MET A 12 2.49 6.27 12.46
CA MET A 12 3.02 7.39 11.67
C MET A 12 3.23 8.75 12.35
N SER A 13 4.50 9.09 12.59
CA SER A 13 5.10 10.31 12.01
C SER A 13 6.64 10.22 12.06
N LEU A 14 7.33 10.53 10.95
CA LEU A 14 8.76 10.89 10.95
C LEU A 14 9.26 11.38 9.58
N SER A 15 9.73 12.62 9.54
CA SER A 15 10.52 13.21 8.44
C SER A 15 11.40 14.33 9.05
N THR A 16 12.66 14.54 8.68
CA THR A 16 13.56 13.88 7.69
C THR A 16 14.77 13.23 8.44
N MET A 17 16.08 13.26 8.13
CA MET A 17 16.96 13.72 7.03
C MET A 17 18.32 12.94 7.11
N ALA A 18 19.31 13.32 6.29
CA ALA A 18 20.76 13.20 6.49
C ALA A 18 21.38 11.81 6.76
N GLN A 19 21.29 10.95 5.73
CA GLN A 19 22.39 10.18 5.11
C GLN A 19 23.56 9.59 5.95
N ASN A 20 23.79 8.28 5.76
CA ASN A 20 25.05 7.77 5.19
C ASN A 20 24.78 6.43 4.46
N PRO A 21 25.40 6.09 3.32
CA PRO A 21 24.96 4.94 2.52
C PRO A 21 25.74 3.66 2.82
N ASN A 22 25.09 2.72 3.52
CA ASN A 22 25.27 1.27 3.31
C ASN A 22 24.06 0.53 3.89
N THR A 23 23.27 -0.10 3.01
CA THR A 23 22.11 -0.96 3.33
C THR A 23 21.20 -0.47 4.46
N SER A 24 20.30 0.48 4.18
CA SER A 24 19.15 0.71 5.05
C SER A 24 18.21 -0.50 5.02
N SER A 25 17.69 -0.93 6.17
CA SER A 25 16.82 -2.11 6.27
C SER A 25 15.56 -1.94 5.42
N PRO A 26 15.06 -2.99 4.72
CA PRO A 26 13.78 -2.92 4.00
C PRO A 26 12.58 -2.70 4.93
N LEU A 27 12.77 -2.80 6.25
CA LEU A 27 11.77 -2.50 7.28
C LEU A 27 11.92 -1.07 7.86
N ASP A 28 12.92 -0.28 7.46
CA ASP A 28 13.07 1.12 7.90
C ASP A 28 11.93 1.97 7.31
N GLY A 29 11.07 2.52 8.18
CA GLY A 29 9.94 3.37 7.77
C GLY A 29 10.33 4.60 6.95
N ARG A 30 11.61 5.01 6.94
CA ARG A 30 12.12 6.10 6.09
C ARG A 30 12.41 5.65 4.66
N ASN A 31 12.62 4.34 4.42
CA ASN A 31 12.60 3.76 3.08
C ASN A 31 11.17 3.69 2.51
N LEU A 32 10.12 3.83 3.34
CA LEU A 32 8.73 4.05 2.92
C LEU A 32 8.43 5.52 2.60
N GLY A 33 9.45 6.33 2.28
CA GLY A 33 9.26 7.63 1.66
C GLY A 33 8.69 7.47 0.26
N ILE A 34 7.36 7.37 0.14
CA ILE A 34 6.65 7.15 -1.13
C ILE A 34 6.63 8.42 -1.99
N VAL A 35 7.82 8.89 -2.36
CA VAL A 35 7.98 9.63 -3.61
C VAL A 35 7.66 8.63 -4.72
N LEU A 36 6.44 8.70 -5.23
CA LEU A 36 6.02 7.90 -6.37
C LEU A 36 6.83 8.37 -7.60
N THR A 37 7.97 7.73 -7.86
CA THR A 37 8.73 7.98 -9.09
C THR A 37 8.04 7.28 -10.26
N HIS A 38 7.93 7.94 -11.41
CA HIS A 38 7.57 7.23 -12.64
C HIS A 38 8.55 6.07 -12.87
N PRO A 39 8.08 4.88 -13.29
CA PRO A 39 8.95 3.79 -13.70
C PRO A 39 9.99 4.28 -14.72
N ASP A 40 11.25 3.87 -14.59
CA ASP A 40 12.25 4.16 -15.60
C ASP A 40 11.78 3.59 -16.96
N THR A 41 11.93 4.36 -18.02
CA THR A 41 11.56 3.98 -19.41
C THR A 41 12.79 3.77 -20.29
N LYS A 42 14.00 3.93 -19.73
CA LYS A 42 15.28 3.63 -20.39
C LYS A 42 15.47 2.11 -20.52
N LYS A 43 16.43 1.70 -21.37
CA LYS A 43 16.74 0.28 -21.66
C LYS A 43 15.56 -0.49 -22.26
N VAL A 44 14.81 0.17 -23.15
CA VAL A 44 13.81 -0.45 -24.02
C VAL A 44 14.27 -0.33 -25.47
N THR A 45 14.24 -1.46 -26.18
CA THR A 45 14.49 -1.57 -27.61
C THR A 45 13.14 -1.58 -28.33
N VAL A 46 12.86 -0.56 -29.12
CA VAL A 46 11.62 -0.46 -29.90
C VAL A 46 11.86 -0.97 -31.32
N LYS A 47 11.07 -1.95 -31.76
CA LYS A 47 10.97 -2.37 -33.18
C LYS A 47 9.64 -1.87 -33.72
N THR A 48 9.65 -0.82 -34.54
CA THR A 48 8.42 -0.22 -35.10
C THR A 48 8.00 -0.86 -36.42
N ASN A 49 6.74 -0.65 -36.80
CA ASN A 49 6.17 -0.99 -38.10
C ASN A 49 6.27 -2.49 -38.49
N VAL A 50 6.24 -3.38 -37.50
CA VAL A 50 6.26 -4.84 -37.70
C VAL A 50 4.89 -5.29 -38.24
N THR A 51 4.87 -5.92 -39.42
CA THR A 51 3.64 -6.45 -40.02
C THR A 51 3.10 -7.64 -39.22
N TYR A 52 1.87 -7.51 -38.72
CA TYR A 52 1.17 -8.59 -38.01
C TYR A 52 0.07 -9.25 -38.85
N LEU A 53 -0.54 -8.51 -39.80
CA LEU A 53 -1.53 -9.02 -40.75
C LEU A 53 -1.25 -8.44 -42.14
N SER A 54 -1.37 -9.26 -43.18
CA SER A 54 -1.27 -8.84 -44.57
C SER A 54 -2.18 -9.74 -45.41
N ASP A 55 -3.14 -9.13 -46.10
CA ASP A 55 -4.14 -9.82 -46.93
C ASP A 55 -4.70 -8.89 -48.03
N THR A 56 -5.75 -9.33 -48.72
CA THR A 56 -6.36 -8.62 -49.85
C THR A 56 -6.98 -7.27 -49.49
N LYS A 57 -7.22 -6.95 -48.22
CA LYS A 57 -7.69 -5.61 -47.78
C LYS A 57 -6.55 -4.67 -47.36
N GLY A 58 -5.30 -5.14 -47.28
CA GLY A 58 -4.15 -4.31 -46.91
C GLY A 58 -3.16 -5.00 -45.96
N THR A 59 -2.33 -4.19 -45.29
CA THR A 59 -1.30 -4.69 -44.36
C THR A 59 -1.28 -3.86 -43.08
N LEU A 60 -1.57 -4.50 -41.94
CA LEU A 60 -1.61 -3.88 -40.62
C LEU A 60 -0.30 -4.13 -39.85
N LYS A 61 0.08 -3.14 -39.03
CA LYS A 61 1.39 -3.07 -38.37
C LYS A 61 1.25 -2.75 -36.89
N LEU A 62 2.27 -3.15 -36.13
CA LEU A 62 2.41 -2.89 -34.70
C LEU A 62 3.85 -2.51 -34.35
N ASP A 63 3.99 -1.90 -33.18
CA ASP A 63 5.27 -1.52 -32.59
C ASP A 63 5.52 -2.38 -31.34
N LEU A 64 6.71 -2.98 -31.27
CA LEU A 64 7.14 -3.86 -30.19
C LEU A 64 8.15 -3.15 -29.28
N TYR A 65 7.88 -3.18 -27.99
CA TYR A 65 8.70 -2.57 -26.93
C TYR A 65 9.31 -3.71 -26.12
N ILE A 66 10.62 -3.91 -26.27
CA ILE A 66 11.35 -5.10 -25.81
C ILE A 66 12.40 -4.68 -24.75
N PRO A 67 12.55 -5.37 -23.61
CA PRO A 67 13.61 -5.09 -22.64
C PRO A 67 15.00 -5.28 -23.28
N SER A 68 15.88 -4.27 -23.20
CA SER A 68 17.18 -4.26 -23.92
C SER A 68 18.26 -5.24 -23.38
N GLN A 69 17.90 -6.24 -22.58
CA GLN A 69 18.85 -7.18 -21.94
C GLN A 69 18.35 -8.65 -21.90
N LEU A 70 17.42 -9.04 -22.77
CA LEU A 70 16.97 -10.45 -22.87
C LEU A 70 18.02 -11.35 -23.52
N LYS A 71 18.14 -12.58 -23.01
CA LYS A 71 19.01 -13.63 -23.56
C LYS A 71 18.38 -14.29 -24.78
N ALA A 72 19.19 -14.93 -25.62
CA ALA A 72 18.69 -15.76 -26.72
C ALA A 72 17.76 -16.87 -26.20
N GLY A 73 16.57 -17.00 -26.79
CA GLY A 73 15.54 -17.97 -26.37
C GLY A 73 14.76 -17.60 -25.09
N GLU A 74 15.15 -16.54 -24.37
CA GLU A 74 14.40 -16.04 -23.22
C GLU A 74 13.08 -15.41 -23.68
N LYS A 75 11.96 -15.82 -23.07
CA LYS A 75 10.63 -15.26 -23.33
C LYS A 75 10.15 -14.37 -22.17
N ARG A 76 9.19 -13.50 -22.47
CA ARG A 76 8.49 -12.64 -21.51
C ARG A 76 6.99 -12.54 -21.79
N PRO A 77 6.14 -12.43 -20.76
CA PRO A 77 4.71 -12.16 -20.95
C PRO A 77 4.51 -10.84 -21.69
N VAL A 78 3.44 -10.77 -22.48
CA VAL A 78 3.20 -9.65 -23.41
C VAL A 78 1.93 -8.90 -23.03
N ILE A 79 1.98 -7.57 -23.02
CA ILE A 79 0.82 -6.70 -22.76
C ILE A 79 0.47 -5.96 -24.05
N VAL A 80 -0.72 -6.26 -24.58
CA VAL A 80 -1.22 -5.70 -25.84
C VAL A 80 -2.13 -4.51 -25.55
N PHE A 81 -1.70 -3.33 -25.98
CA PHE A 81 -2.45 -2.09 -25.84
C PHE A 81 -3.35 -1.89 -27.07
N LEU A 82 -4.66 -2.00 -26.85
CA LEU A 82 -5.68 -2.00 -27.88
C LEU A 82 -6.45 -0.68 -27.91
N ASN A 83 -6.41 -0.02 -29.07
CA ASN A 83 -7.29 1.10 -29.42
C ASN A 83 -7.81 0.91 -30.85
N ALA A 84 -9.14 0.84 -31.02
CA ALA A 84 -9.81 0.76 -32.31
C ALA A 84 -10.00 2.16 -32.95
N ILE A 85 -8.90 2.92 -33.00
CA ILE A 85 -8.69 4.02 -33.93
C ILE A 85 -7.62 3.52 -34.91
N GLY A 86 -8.07 2.81 -35.94
CA GLY A 86 -7.21 2.43 -37.06
C GLY A 86 -6.82 3.64 -37.91
N ASP A 87 -6.14 3.40 -39.03
CA ASP A 87 -5.91 4.42 -40.05
C ASP A 87 -7.28 5.01 -40.49
N ASP A 88 -7.56 6.23 -40.07
CA ASP A 88 -8.68 7.00 -40.61
C ASP A 88 -8.27 7.48 -42.02
N PRO A 89 -9.12 7.31 -43.05
CA PRO A 89 -8.80 7.79 -44.39
C PRO A 89 -8.64 9.31 -44.49
N ASN A 90 -9.03 10.06 -43.45
CA ASN A 90 -8.81 11.51 -43.34
C ASN A 90 -7.37 11.83 -42.84
N PRO A 91 -6.48 12.41 -43.69
CA PRO A 91 -5.07 12.65 -43.32
C PRO A 91 -4.83 13.72 -42.24
N SER A 92 -5.89 14.28 -41.64
CA SER A 92 -5.83 15.26 -40.57
C SER A 92 -5.86 14.66 -39.16
N GLU A 93 -6.26 13.39 -38.99
CA GLU A 93 -6.18 12.70 -37.70
C GLU A 93 -4.80 12.08 -37.47
N ARG A 94 -4.25 12.20 -36.25
CA ARG A 94 -3.03 11.49 -35.85
C ARG A 94 -3.35 10.03 -35.58
N ARG A 95 -2.58 9.10 -36.17
CA ARG A 95 -2.75 7.66 -35.90
C ARG A 95 -2.39 7.33 -34.45
N VAL A 96 -2.92 6.23 -33.92
CA VAL A 96 -2.78 5.82 -32.51
C VAL A 96 -1.32 5.77 -32.04
N LYS A 97 -0.40 5.19 -32.83
CA LYS A 97 1.02 5.11 -32.44
C LYS A 97 1.72 6.46 -32.39
N ASP A 98 1.15 7.50 -33.01
CA ASP A 98 1.66 8.87 -32.98
C ASP A 98 1.15 9.64 -31.73
N TRP A 99 0.35 9.01 -30.85
CA TRP A 99 -0.11 9.57 -29.57
C TRP A 99 0.79 9.09 -28.41
N GLY A 100 1.32 10.02 -27.61
CA GLY A 100 2.32 9.73 -26.58
C GLY A 100 1.93 8.66 -25.54
N VAL A 101 0.64 8.53 -25.20
CA VAL A 101 0.14 7.49 -24.27
C VAL A 101 0.38 6.06 -24.80
N TYR A 102 0.17 5.84 -26.11
CA TYR A 102 0.34 4.54 -26.78
C TYR A 102 1.79 4.24 -27.17
N GLN A 103 2.72 5.14 -26.86
CA GLN A 103 4.17 4.87 -26.82
C GLN A 103 4.64 4.62 -25.39
N THR A 104 4.22 5.50 -24.47
CA THR A 104 4.69 5.56 -23.08
C THR A 104 4.31 4.32 -22.26
N TRP A 105 3.06 3.87 -22.30
CA TRP A 105 2.63 2.70 -21.53
C TRP A 105 3.31 1.39 -21.98
N PRO A 106 3.35 1.04 -23.28
CA PRO A 106 4.15 -0.10 -23.76
C PRO A 106 5.63 -0.03 -23.36
N GLN A 107 6.24 1.15 -23.44
CA GLN A 107 7.63 1.37 -23.01
C GLN A 107 7.83 1.17 -21.51
N MET A 108 6.90 1.65 -20.67
CA MET A 108 6.90 1.40 -19.22
C MET A 108 6.77 -0.09 -18.89
N MET A 109 5.90 -0.82 -19.59
CA MET A 109 5.77 -2.27 -19.38
C MET A 109 7.05 -3.00 -19.78
N ALA A 110 7.67 -2.61 -20.91
CA ALA A 110 8.92 -3.18 -21.38
C ALA A 110 10.09 -2.94 -20.41
N ALA A 111 10.19 -1.74 -19.84
CA ALA A 111 11.20 -1.44 -18.83
C ALA A 111 10.93 -2.14 -17.48
N GLN A 112 9.69 -2.57 -17.22
CA GLN A 112 9.33 -3.42 -16.09
C GLN A 112 9.58 -4.93 -16.30
N GLY A 113 9.94 -5.34 -17.52
CA GLY A 113 10.33 -6.71 -17.86
C GLY A 113 9.39 -7.45 -18.82
N PHE A 114 8.22 -6.88 -19.15
CA PHE A 114 7.28 -7.46 -20.12
C PHE A 114 7.71 -7.22 -21.57
N ILE A 115 6.96 -7.74 -22.54
CA ILE A 115 6.93 -7.15 -23.89
C ILE A 115 5.72 -6.21 -23.98
N GLY A 116 5.93 -4.96 -24.38
CA GLY A 116 4.84 -4.04 -24.71
C GLY A 116 4.50 -4.14 -26.20
N VAL A 117 3.21 -4.19 -26.55
CA VAL A 117 2.74 -4.13 -27.94
C VAL A 117 1.79 -2.95 -28.08
N SER A 118 2.12 -2.04 -29.01
CA SER A 118 1.20 -0.99 -29.46
C SER A 118 0.75 -1.30 -30.88
N MET A 119 -0.54 -1.29 -31.16
CA MET A 119 -1.06 -1.70 -32.46
C MET A 119 -2.21 -0.83 -32.96
N GLU A 120 -2.27 -0.69 -34.27
CA GLU A 120 -3.40 -0.10 -34.98
C GLU A 120 -4.34 -1.21 -35.45
N ALA A 121 -5.65 -1.01 -35.26
CA ALA A 121 -6.70 -1.94 -35.68
C ALA A 121 -7.68 -1.22 -36.60
N ASP A 122 -7.80 -1.70 -37.84
CA ASP A 122 -8.69 -1.11 -38.86
C ASP A 122 -10.15 -1.21 -38.39
N ARG A 123 -10.80 -0.03 -38.26
CA ARG A 123 -12.18 0.12 -37.78
C ARG A 123 -13.17 -0.69 -38.61
N SER A 124 -12.93 -0.85 -39.92
CA SER A 124 -13.82 -1.58 -40.83
C SER A 124 -13.79 -3.11 -40.63
N ARG A 125 -12.79 -3.61 -39.90
CA ARG A 125 -12.46 -5.04 -39.76
C ARG A 125 -11.78 -5.34 -38.43
N VAL A 126 -12.33 -4.79 -37.35
CA VAL A 126 -11.73 -4.86 -36.00
C VAL A 126 -11.54 -6.31 -35.54
N GLN A 127 -12.46 -7.22 -35.90
CA GLN A 127 -12.35 -8.65 -35.55
C GLN A 127 -11.18 -9.34 -36.26
N GLU A 128 -10.97 -9.12 -37.57
CA GLU A 128 -9.78 -9.67 -38.23
C GLU A 128 -8.48 -9.03 -37.76
N SER A 129 -8.50 -7.74 -37.41
CA SER A 129 -7.35 -7.03 -36.84
C SER A 129 -6.92 -7.66 -35.51
N LEU A 130 -7.87 -7.88 -34.60
CA LEU A 130 -7.61 -8.51 -33.30
C LEU A 130 -7.22 -9.98 -33.43
N ARG A 131 -7.86 -10.75 -34.32
CA ARG A 131 -7.42 -12.11 -34.63
C ARG A 131 -6.00 -12.13 -35.24
N GLY A 132 -5.68 -11.13 -36.07
CA GLY A 132 -4.37 -10.94 -36.67
C GLY A 132 -3.27 -10.81 -35.63
N VAL A 133 -3.43 -9.96 -34.61
CA VAL A 133 -2.39 -9.80 -33.58
C VAL A 133 -2.20 -11.09 -32.77
N PHE A 134 -3.25 -11.77 -32.30
CA PHE A 134 -3.05 -13.00 -31.51
C PHE A 134 -2.46 -14.14 -32.34
N ASN A 135 -2.82 -14.25 -33.63
CA ASN A 135 -2.16 -15.17 -34.55
C ASN A 135 -0.67 -14.83 -34.72
N PHE A 136 -0.31 -13.55 -34.88
CA PHE A 136 1.08 -13.09 -34.95
C PHE A 136 1.87 -13.42 -33.66
N LEU A 137 1.30 -13.15 -32.48
CA LEU A 137 1.94 -13.46 -31.19
C LEU A 137 2.23 -14.95 -31.06
N THR A 138 1.28 -15.81 -31.44
CA THR A 138 1.43 -17.28 -31.38
C THR A 138 2.37 -17.84 -32.45
N GLN A 139 2.36 -17.31 -33.67
CA GLN A 139 3.17 -17.84 -34.79
C GLN A 139 4.59 -17.27 -34.86
N LYS A 140 4.77 -15.98 -34.52
CA LYS A 140 6.03 -15.23 -34.69
C LYS A 140 6.55 -14.60 -33.41
N GLY A 141 5.75 -14.53 -32.34
CA GLY A 141 6.15 -13.87 -31.10
C GLY A 141 7.47 -14.40 -30.51
N ALA A 142 7.79 -15.67 -30.70
CA ALA A 142 9.07 -16.26 -30.28
C ALA A 142 10.30 -15.56 -30.91
N GLU A 143 10.20 -15.05 -32.15
CA GLU A 143 11.24 -14.24 -32.83
C GLU A 143 11.47 -12.87 -32.15
N HIS A 144 10.55 -12.49 -31.26
CA HIS A 144 10.48 -11.22 -30.56
C HIS A 144 10.51 -11.37 -29.03
N HIS A 145 10.94 -12.52 -28.51
CA HIS A 145 10.96 -12.87 -27.08
C HIS A 145 9.58 -12.89 -26.39
N ILE A 146 8.49 -13.04 -27.14
CA ILE A 146 7.13 -13.07 -26.60
C ILE A 146 6.77 -14.47 -26.10
N ASP A 147 6.19 -14.52 -24.91
CA ASP A 147 5.39 -15.64 -24.44
C ASP A 147 3.93 -15.48 -24.86
N SER A 148 3.51 -16.25 -25.87
CA SER A 148 2.15 -16.28 -26.39
C SER A 148 1.14 -16.94 -25.44
N ASP A 149 1.61 -17.66 -24.42
CA ASP A 149 0.76 -18.33 -23.44
C ASP A 149 0.48 -17.44 -22.21
N ASN A 150 1.15 -16.29 -22.07
CA ASN A 150 0.94 -15.32 -21.00
C ASN A 150 0.75 -13.90 -21.55
N ILE A 151 -0.49 -13.61 -21.98
CA ILE A 151 -0.91 -12.36 -22.61
C ILE A 151 -1.78 -11.55 -21.65
N GLY A 152 -1.41 -10.28 -21.43
CA GLY A 152 -2.28 -9.24 -20.90
C GLY A 152 -2.94 -8.43 -22.02
N VAL A 153 -4.21 -8.06 -21.86
CA VAL A 153 -4.92 -7.18 -22.80
C VAL A 153 -5.30 -5.88 -22.12
N TYR A 154 -4.74 -4.76 -22.57
CA TYR A 154 -5.12 -3.43 -22.11
C TYR A 154 -6.06 -2.82 -23.16
N ALA A 155 -7.37 -2.74 -22.86
CA ALA A 155 -8.36 -2.14 -23.75
C ALA A 155 -8.70 -0.71 -23.31
N ALA A 156 -8.44 0.24 -24.20
CA ALA A 156 -8.29 1.66 -23.87
C ALA A 156 -9.33 2.60 -24.50
N SER A 157 -10.35 2.06 -25.18
CA SER A 157 -11.20 2.84 -26.10
C SER A 157 -12.61 2.28 -26.23
N ALA A 158 -13.61 3.17 -26.26
CA ALA A 158 -15.01 2.82 -26.46
C ALA A 158 -15.25 2.05 -27.77
N ASN A 159 -14.43 2.26 -28.80
CA ASN A 159 -14.52 1.53 -30.07
C ASN A 159 -14.10 0.05 -29.94
N VAL A 160 -13.41 -0.34 -28.86
CA VAL A 160 -13.06 -1.74 -28.55
C VAL A 160 -14.21 -2.46 -27.82
N SER A 161 -15.27 -1.74 -27.41
CA SER A 161 -16.42 -2.34 -26.70
C SER A 161 -17.07 -3.49 -27.48
N GLN A 162 -17.21 -3.35 -28.80
CA GLN A 162 -17.78 -4.36 -29.71
C GLN A 162 -16.91 -5.62 -29.86
N ALA A 163 -15.67 -5.60 -29.37
CA ALA A 163 -14.74 -6.73 -29.43
C ALA A 163 -14.56 -7.46 -28.10
N VAL A 164 -15.25 -7.04 -27.03
CA VAL A 164 -15.05 -7.59 -25.67
C VAL A 164 -15.37 -9.07 -25.56
N GLU A 165 -16.40 -9.56 -26.25
CA GLU A 165 -16.69 -11.00 -26.34
C GLU A 165 -15.51 -11.78 -26.97
N TYR A 166 -14.92 -11.24 -28.05
CA TYR A 166 -13.76 -11.85 -28.73
C TYR A 166 -12.46 -11.77 -27.90
N LEU A 167 -12.32 -10.76 -27.06
CA LEU A 167 -11.13 -10.53 -26.23
C LEU A 167 -11.19 -11.23 -24.87
N MET A 168 -12.39 -11.43 -24.32
CA MET A 168 -12.58 -11.79 -22.90
C MET A 168 -13.75 -12.76 -22.63
N GLY A 169 -14.53 -13.14 -23.64
CA GLY A 169 -15.53 -14.21 -23.55
C GLY A 169 -14.91 -15.60 -23.66
N GLU A 170 -15.75 -16.63 -23.73
CA GLU A 170 -15.29 -18.05 -23.79
C GLU A 170 -14.57 -18.41 -25.11
N SER A 171 -14.76 -17.62 -26.16
CA SER A 171 -14.10 -17.77 -27.47
C SER A 171 -12.73 -17.07 -27.57
N ALA A 172 -12.29 -16.38 -26.52
CA ALA A 172 -11.06 -15.60 -26.52
C ALA A 172 -9.78 -16.44 -26.63
N HIS A 173 -8.68 -15.82 -27.07
CA HIS A 173 -7.39 -16.51 -27.21
C HIS A 173 -6.89 -17.05 -25.88
N LYS A 174 -6.63 -18.36 -25.78
CA LYS A 174 -6.30 -19.08 -24.53
C LYS A 174 -5.04 -18.57 -23.80
N GLY A 175 -4.14 -17.90 -24.51
CA GLY A 175 -2.98 -17.22 -23.93
C GLY A 175 -3.33 -15.96 -23.14
N ILE A 176 -4.51 -15.38 -23.29
CA ILE A 176 -4.96 -14.22 -22.50
C ILE A 176 -5.17 -14.68 -21.05
N LYS A 177 -4.48 -14.05 -20.09
CA LYS A 177 -4.57 -14.36 -18.65
C LYS A 177 -5.12 -13.24 -17.80
N ALA A 178 -5.08 -11.99 -18.27
CA ALA A 178 -5.66 -10.85 -17.56
C ALA A 178 -6.02 -9.71 -18.52
N ALA A 179 -6.95 -8.86 -18.11
CA ALA A 179 -7.32 -7.64 -18.82
C ALA A 179 -7.25 -6.41 -17.92
N ALA A 180 -6.83 -5.27 -18.47
CA ALA A 180 -7.06 -3.95 -17.88
C ALA A 180 -7.95 -3.14 -18.80
N LEU A 181 -9.03 -2.59 -18.25
CA LEU A 181 -10.14 -2.00 -18.99
C LEU A 181 -10.36 -0.57 -18.54
N TYR A 182 -10.49 0.32 -19.53
CA TYR A 182 -10.83 1.72 -19.33
C TYR A 182 -12.08 2.07 -20.14
N TYR A 183 -13.13 2.53 -19.47
CA TYR A 183 -14.40 2.87 -20.10
C TYR A 183 -15.22 3.89 -19.29
N GLY A 184 -15.48 5.06 -19.85
CA GLY A 184 -16.61 5.93 -19.43
C GLY A 184 -17.99 5.43 -19.90
N GLN A 185 -18.00 4.48 -20.85
CA GLN A 185 -19.16 3.77 -21.40
C GLN A 185 -18.77 2.31 -21.57
N ALA A 186 -19.13 1.45 -20.60
CA ALA A 186 -18.58 0.10 -20.51
C ALA A 186 -19.27 -0.92 -21.43
N PRO A 187 -18.51 -1.91 -21.94
CA PRO A 187 -19.07 -3.03 -22.69
C PRO A 187 -19.87 -3.94 -21.77
N VAL A 188 -21.16 -4.07 -22.07
CA VAL A 188 -22.06 -5.03 -21.41
C VAL A 188 -22.00 -6.35 -22.18
N GLY A 189 -21.06 -7.23 -21.80
CA GLY A 189 -20.85 -8.53 -22.44
C GLY A 189 -20.33 -9.58 -21.46
N PRO A 190 -20.48 -10.88 -21.76
CA PRO A 190 -20.08 -11.96 -20.87
C PRO A 190 -18.56 -12.10 -20.79
N PHE A 191 -18.00 -11.93 -19.60
CA PHE A 191 -16.60 -12.27 -19.31
C PHE A 191 -16.48 -13.75 -18.92
N ARG A 192 -15.41 -14.42 -19.35
CA ARG A 192 -15.06 -15.74 -18.81
C ARG A 192 -14.72 -15.62 -17.31
N LYS A 193 -15.18 -16.58 -16.51
CA LYS A 193 -15.16 -16.50 -15.03
C LYS A 193 -13.76 -16.56 -14.41
N ASP A 194 -12.78 -17.03 -15.17
CA ASP A 194 -11.38 -17.20 -14.79
C ASP A 194 -10.45 -16.10 -15.34
N LEU A 195 -11.02 -14.97 -15.82
CA LEU A 195 -10.23 -13.81 -16.26
C LEU A 195 -10.19 -12.72 -15.17
N PRO A 196 -9.01 -12.46 -14.57
CA PRO A 196 -8.69 -11.24 -13.85
C PRO A 196 -8.94 -9.98 -14.68
N VAL A 197 -9.80 -9.08 -14.18
CA VAL A 197 -10.11 -7.79 -14.83
C VAL A 197 -9.82 -6.60 -13.90
N LEU A 198 -8.94 -5.71 -14.33
CA LEU A 198 -8.67 -4.43 -13.68
C LEU A 198 -9.45 -3.30 -14.37
N PHE A 199 -10.45 -2.73 -13.70
CA PHE A 199 -11.17 -1.55 -14.17
C PHE A 199 -10.44 -0.28 -13.71
N LEU A 200 -10.09 0.58 -14.67
CA LEU A 200 -9.39 1.85 -14.48
C LEU A 200 -10.35 2.99 -14.79
N VAL A 201 -10.60 3.85 -13.80
CA VAL A 201 -11.61 4.92 -13.87
C VAL A 201 -11.01 6.22 -13.38
N ALA A 202 -11.30 7.33 -14.07
CA ALA A 202 -11.00 8.68 -13.61
C ALA A 202 -12.28 9.54 -13.58
N GLU A 203 -12.22 10.61 -12.80
CA GLU A 203 -13.38 11.46 -12.49
C GLU A 203 -13.97 12.17 -13.71
N GLY A 204 -13.15 12.71 -14.62
CA GLY A 204 -13.63 13.36 -15.84
C GLY A 204 -14.21 12.39 -16.90
N ASP A 205 -14.00 11.08 -16.72
CA ASP A 205 -14.53 10.02 -17.58
C ASP A 205 -15.92 9.51 -17.13
N VAL A 206 -16.48 10.08 -16.04
CA VAL A 206 -17.79 9.71 -15.53
C VAL A 206 -18.91 10.36 -16.36
N ARG A 207 -19.49 9.59 -17.31
CA ARG A 207 -20.60 10.06 -18.17
C ARG A 207 -21.72 9.03 -18.30
N GLY A 208 -22.86 9.33 -17.67
CA GLY A 208 -24.10 8.55 -17.78
C GLY A 208 -24.14 7.28 -16.93
N ASP A 209 -25.10 6.42 -17.23
CA ASP A 209 -25.45 5.18 -16.49
C ASP A 209 -24.47 4.00 -16.69
N GLY A 210 -23.26 4.27 -17.19
CA GLY A 210 -22.26 3.25 -17.52
C GLY A 210 -21.78 2.46 -16.30
N TYR A 211 -21.67 3.10 -15.13
CA TYR A 211 -21.12 2.49 -13.93
C TYR A 211 -22.08 1.51 -13.25
N ASP A 212 -23.38 1.79 -13.27
CA ASP A 212 -24.39 0.86 -12.76
C ASP A 212 -24.42 -0.43 -13.57
N LYS A 213 -24.16 -0.34 -14.89
CA LYS A 213 -24.02 -1.49 -15.81
C LYS A 213 -22.74 -2.28 -15.56
N ILE A 214 -21.60 -1.60 -15.35
CA ILE A 214 -20.36 -2.26 -14.88
C ILE A 214 -20.68 -3.04 -13.60
N TRP A 215 -21.16 -2.34 -12.57
CA TRP A 215 -21.36 -2.89 -11.23
C TRP A 215 -22.33 -4.07 -11.23
N SER A 216 -23.41 -3.99 -12.02
CA SER A 216 -24.37 -5.07 -12.19
C SER A 216 -23.76 -6.33 -12.79
N GLU A 217 -23.04 -6.23 -13.93
CA GLU A 217 -22.39 -7.41 -14.54
C GLU A 217 -21.21 -7.93 -13.70
N VAL A 218 -20.46 -7.04 -13.05
CA VAL A 218 -19.37 -7.34 -12.13
C VAL A 218 -19.86 -8.19 -10.95
N MET A 219 -20.97 -7.80 -10.31
CA MET A 219 -21.59 -8.54 -9.22
C MET A 219 -22.26 -9.85 -9.69
N LYS A 220 -22.85 -9.85 -10.89
CA LYS A 220 -23.55 -10.99 -11.49
C LYS A 220 -22.62 -12.13 -11.90
N ASN A 221 -21.50 -11.83 -12.55
CA ASN A 221 -20.64 -12.87 -13.17
C ASN A 221 -19.63 -13.51 -12.20
N LYS A 222 -19.36 -12.88 -11.03
CA LYS A 222 -18.40 -13.36 -10.00
C LYS A 222 -16.97 -13.61 -10.52
N ALA A 223 -16.57 -12.98 -11.63
CA ALA A 223 -15.19 -13.00 -12.09
C ALA A 223 -14.25 -12.32 -11.06
N PRO A 224 -12.95 -12.62 -11.03
CA PRO A 224 -11.99 -11.88 -10.22
C PRO A 224 -11.77 -10.49 -10.82
N TRP A 225 -12.25 -9.44 -10.14
CA TRP A 225 -12.13 -8.05 -10.61
C TRP A 225 -11.50 -7.14 -9.54
N ARG A 226 -10.89 -6.04 -9.99
CA ARG A 226 -10.42 -4.93 -9.15
C ARG A 226 -10.82 -3.61 -9.80
N LEU A 227 -11.25 -2.65 -9.00
CA LEU A 227 -11.53 -1.27 -9.44
C LEU A 227 -10.47 -0.33 -8.88
N LEU A 228 -9.93 0.55 -9.73
CA LEU A 228 -9.10 1.69 -9.31
C LEU A 228 -9.77 2.99 -9.77
N MET A 229 -10.10 3.84 -8.80
CA MET A 229 -10.67 5.17 -9.01
C MET A 229 -9.57 6.23 -8.85
N ALA A 230 -9.45 7.10 -9.86
CA ALA A 230 -8.58 8.27 -9.89
C ALA A 230 -9.42 9.55 -9.81
N SER A 231 -9.86 9.88 -8.59
CA SER A 231 -10.34 11.22 -8.26
C SER A 231 -9.23 12.24 -8.56
N ASN A 232 -9.60 13.44 -9.00
CA ASN A 232 -8.69 14.50 -9.47
C ASN A 232 -7.89 14.18 -10.77
N MET A 233 -8.36 13.26 -11.62
CA MET A 233 -7.83 13.08 -12.99
C MET A 233 -8.89 13.38 -14.06
N PRO A 234 -8.59 14.16 -15.12
CA PRO A 234 -9.51 14.39 -16.23
C PRO A 234 -9.74 13.11 -17.03
N HIS A 235 -8.66 12.42 -17.42
CA HIS A 235 -8.69 11.09 -18.00
C HIS A 235 -7.74 10.15 -17.26
N ALA A 236 -8.10 8.86 -17.12
CA ALA A 236 -7.21 7.87 -16.48
C ALA A 236 -5.88 7.65 -17.26
N PHE A 237 -5.81 8.17 -18.48
CA PHE A 237 -4.61 8.19 -19.33
C PHE A 237 -3.73 9.43 -19.18
N ASP A 238 -4.11 10.43 -18.37
CA ASP A 238 -3.32 11.63 -18.11
C ASP A 238 -2.14 11.35 -17.14
N THR A 239 -1.43 10.26 -17.38
CA THR A 239 -0.22 9.83 -16.65
C THR A 239 0.93 10.84 -16.71
N PHE A 240 0.78 11.87 -17.53
CA PHE A 240 1.72 12.99 -17.72
C PHE A 240 1.47 14.16 -16.75
N SER A 241 0.39 14.14 -15.96
CA SER A 241 0.09 15.15 -14.93
C SER A 241 1.21 15.32 -13.90
N GLY A 242 1.97 14.25 -13.66
CA GLY A 242 3.00 14.21 -12.62
C GLY A 242 2.46 14.30 -11.18
N ASN A 243 1.16 14.10 -10.96
CA ASN A 243 0.57 14.01 -9.62
C ASN A 243 0.61 12.58 -9.06
N ASP A 244 0.44 12.45 -7.75
CA ASP A 244 0.59 11.18 -7.04
C ASP A 244 -0.55 10.20 -7.33
N GLU A 245 -1.75 10.70 -7.64
CA GLU A 245 -2.89 9.91 -8.14
C GLU A 245 -2.54 9.17 -9.43
N ALA A 246 -1.99 9.87 -10.43
CA ALA A 246 -1.56 9.27 -11.70
C ALA A 246 -0.46 8.22 -11.49
N ARG A 247 0.51 8.51 -10.62
CA ARG A 247 1.62 7.58 -10.35
C ARG A 247 1.16 6.36 -9.55
N LYS A 248 0.22 6.53 -8.63
CA LYS A 248 -0.45 5.43 -7.91
C LYS A 248 -1.20 4.52 -8.87
N LEU A 249 -1.96 5.09 -9.81
CA LEU A 249 -2.66 4.36 -10.87
C LEU A 249 -1.69 3.53 -11.73
N ILE A 250 -0.54 4.13 -12.11
CA ILE A 250 0.56 3.46 -12.82
C ILE A 250 1.11 2.27 -12.03
N LEU A 251 1.53 2.46 -10.77
CA LEU A 251 2.16 1.40 -9.98
C LEU A 251 1.18 0.26 -9.65
N GLU A 252 -0.08 0.57 -9.38
CA GLU A 252 -1.12 -0.43 -9.12
C GLU A 252 -1.48 -1.23 -10.37
N THR A 253 -1.42 -0.61 -11.55
CA THR A 253 -1.57 -1.30 -12.85
C THR A 253 -0.38 -2.22 -13.14
N ILE A 254 0.85 -1.78 -12.85
CA ILE A 254 2.05 -2.64 -12.96
C ILE A 254 1.99 -3.80 -11.97
N SER A 255 1.57 -3.54 -10.73
CA SER A 255 1.38 -4.56 -9.68
C SER A 255 0.36 -5.62 -10.14
N PHE A 256 -0.78 -5.22 -10.69
CA PHE A 256 -1.75 -6.13 -11.29
C PHE A 256 -1.10 -7.01 -12.37
N TRP A 257 -0.42 -6.43 -13.35
CA TRP A 257 0.21 -7.20 -14.42
C TRP A 257 1.24 -8.21 -13.91
N LYS A 258 2.08 -7.84 -12.94
CA LYS A 258 3.05 -8.78 -12.34
C LYS A 258 2.34 -9.94 -11.64
N ASN A 259 1.31 -9.65 -10.85
CA ASN A 259 0.54 -10.65 -10.14
C ASN A 259 -0.27 -11.61 -11.05
N GLN A 260 -0.57 -11.24 -12.30
CA GLN A 260 -1.34 -12.10 -13.22
C GLN A 260 -0.53 -12.75 -14.36
N LEU A 261 0.63 -12.18 -14.73
CA LEU A 261 1.39 -12.59 -15.92
C LEU A 261 2.80 -13.09 -15.64
N GLU A 262 3.45 -12.65 -14.55
CA GLU A 262 4.77 -13.19 -14.19
C GLU A 262 4.57 -14.54 -13.46
N PRO A 263 5.25 -15.62 -13.86
CA PRO A 263 5.14 -16.92 -13.18
C PRO A 263 5.86 -16.87 -11.83
N VAL A 264 5.15 -16.35 -10.81
CA VAL A 264 5.56 -16.02 -9.43
C VAL A 264 7.06 -16.25 -9.18
N PRO A 265 7.93 -15.31 -9.62
CA PRO A 265 9.35 -15.59 -9.71
C PRO A 265 9.95 -15.87 -8.34
N ALA A 266 10.72 -16.96 -8.23
CA ALA A 266 11.44 -17.35 -7.03
C ALA A 266 12.69 -16.47 -6.76
N GLN A 267 12.57 -15.16 -6.98
CA GLN A 267 13.34 -14.19 -6.21
C GLN A 267 12.90 -14.39 -4.76
N GLN A 268 13.81 -14.79 -3.86
CA GLN A 268 13.47 -14.94 -2.44
C GLN A 268 13.03 -13.58 -1.90
N ASP A 269 11.72 -13.39 -1.81
CA ASP A 269 11.15 -12.05 -1.83
C ASP A 269 11.23 -11.41 -0.45
N LEU A 270 12.39 -10.80 -0.19
CA LEU A 270 12.67 -9.92 0.94
C LEU A 270 11.64 -8.77 1.04
N GLN A 271 10.97 -8.40 -0.05
CA GLN A 271 9.86 -7.44 -0.01
C GLN A 271 8.54 -8.11 0.38
N ALA A 272 8.20 -9.32 -0.07
CA ALA A 272 7.01 -10.04 0.41
C ALA A 272 7.13 -10.38 1.90
N ALA A 273 8.28 -10.89 2.32
CA ALA A 273 8.56 -11.13 3.73
C ALA A 273 8.53 -9.83 4.55
N SER A 274 9.10 -8.73 4.04
CA SER A 274 8.95 -7.40 4.68
C SER A 274 7.50 -6.92 4.72
N ARG A 275 6.72 -7.08 3.63
CA ARG A 275 5.29 -6.71 3.54
C ARG A 275 4.46 -7.51 4.53
N GLU A 276 4.72 -8.81 4.68
CA GLU A 276 3.99 -9.68 5.61
C GLU A 276 4.39 -9.41 7.07
N ILE A 277 5.68 -9.20 7.35
CA ILE A 277 6.17 -8.74 8.66
C ILE A 277 5.51 -7.43 9.06
N PHE A 278 5.47 -6.45 8.15
CA PHE A 278 4.86 -5.14 8.37
C PHE A 278 3.35 -5.27 8.59
N ALA A 279 2.65 -6.03 7.74
CA ALA A 279 1.22 -6.27 7.86
C ALA A 279 0.84 -7.00 9.17
N ALA A 280 1.65 -7.96 9.63
CA ALA A 280 1.43 -8.63 10.91
C ALA A 280 1.71 -7.69 12.10
N SER A 281 2.82 -6.93 12.05
CA SER A 281 3.24 -6.01 13.12
C SER A 281 2.26 -4.85 13.33
N PHE A 282 1.70 -4.30 12.25
CA PHE A 282 0.75 -3.18 12.32
C PHE A 282 -0.72 -3.61 12.26
N GLY A 283 -1.01 -4.85 11.87
CA GLY A 283 -2.34 -5.45 11.87
C GLY A 283 -2.72 -6.16 13.18
N HIS A 284 -2.03 -5.85 14.29
CA HIS A 284 -2.24 -6.44 15.63
C HIS A 284 -2.12 -7.98 15.71
N GLN A 285 -1.33 -8.61 14.84
CA GLN A 285 -1.09 -10.06 14.82
C GLN A 285 0.24 -10.39 15.50
N SER A 286 0.34 -10.12 16.81
CA SER A 286 1.60 -10.16 17.57
C SER A 286 2.32 -11.52 17.51
N GLU A 287 1.59 -12.63 17.55
CA GLU A 287 2.11 -13.99 17.41
C GLU A 287 2.78 -14.19 16.05
N LYS A 288 2.03 -13.91 14.97
CA LYS A 288 2.53 -14.03 13.59
C LYS A 288 3.69 -13.09 13.32
N ALA A 289 3.63 -11.86 13.84
CA ALA A 289 4.72 -10.90 13.75
C ALA A 289 5.98 -11.46 14.41
N ALA A 290 5.87 -12.02 15.62
CA ALA A 290 7.00 -12.62 16.33
C ALA A 290 7.60 -13.83 15.58
N GLU A 291 6.78 -14.72 15.01
CA GLU A 291 7.27 -15.87 14.22
C GLU A 291 8.04 -15.45 12.96
N LEU A 292 7.48 -14.51 12.19
CA LEU A 292 8.11 -13.99 10.98
C LEU A 292 9.39 -13.21 11.30
N LEU A 293 9.36 -12.35 12.33
CA LEU A 293 10.50 -11.55 12.75
C LEU A 293 11.61 -12.42 13.35
N LYS A 294 11.29 -13.44 14.15
CA LYS A 294 12.26 -14.46 14.63
C LYS A 294 12.97 -15.13 13.46
N SER A 295 12.21 -15.50 12.43
CA SER A 295 12.71 -16.12 11.20
C SER A 295 13.57 -15.17 10.35
N TRP A 296 13.28 -13.86 10.40
CA TRP A 296 14.08 -12.82 9.74
C TRP A 296 15.39 -12.54 10.47
N VAL A 297 15.37 -12.25 11.78
CA VAL A 297 16.59 -11.91 12.53
C VAL A 297 17.56 -13.08 12.67
N ALA A 298 17.08 -14.33 12.55
CA ALA A 298 17.96 -15.50 12.44
C ALA A 298 18.80 -15.51 11.15
N LYS A 299 18.31 -14.88 10.06
CA LYS A 299 19.00 -14.74 8.76
C LYS A 299 19.71 -13.39 8.63
N HIS A 300 19.20 -12.37 9.30
CA HIS A 300 19.67 -10.98 9.26
C HIS A 300 19.97 -10.46 10.68
N PRO A 301 20.94 -11.05 11.40
CA PRO A 301 21.17 -10.78 12.82
C PRO A 301 21.68 -9.36 13.14
N ASN A 302 22.08 -8.60 12.11
CA ASN A 302 22.54 -7.21 12.24
C ASN A 302 21.46 -6.18 11.80
N ASP A 303 20.24 -6.62 11.47
CA ASP A 303 19.14 -5.72 11.14
C ASP A 303 18.54 -5.13 12.44
N ALA A 304 19.06 -3.96 12.83
CA ALA A 304 18.61 -3.24 14.02
C ALA A 304 17.13 -2.86 13.98
N THR A 305 16.55 -2.67 12.79
CA THR A 305 15.11 -2.36 12.63
C THR A 305 14.27 -3.60 12.85
N ALA A 306 14.62 -4.74 12.22
CA ALA A 306 13.94 -6.01 12.46
C ALA A 306 14.05 -6.45 13.93
N LEU A 307 15.20 -6.27 14.57
CA LEU A 307 15.36 -6.53 16.01
C LEU A 307 14.48 -5.59 16.87
N SER A 308 14.34 -4.31 16.49
CA SER A 308 13.45 -3.38 17.19
C SER A 308 11.98 -3.78 17.05
N MET A 309 11.56 -4.24 15.86
CA MET A 309 10.21 -4.76 15.64
C MET A 309 9.98 -6.08 16.39
N TYR A 310 10.97 -6.99 16.40
CA TYR A 310 10.88 -8.27 17.08
C TYR A 310 10.75 -8.11 18.59
N GLY A 311 11.54 -7.20 19.18
CA GLY A 311 11.37 -6.81 20.59
C GLY A 311 9.97 -6.27 20.89
N GLY A 312 9.32 -5.57 19.93
CA GLY A 312 7.95 -5.08 20.06
C GLY A 312 6.93 -6.22 20.10
N ALA A 313 6.99 -7.13 19.13
CA ALA A 313 6.11 -8.30 19.10
C ALA A 313 6.28 -9.17 20.37
N LEU A 314 7.52 -9.42 20.81
CA LEU A 314 7.82 -10.13 22.06
C LEU A 314 7.28 -9.40 23.30
N ARG A 315 7.38 -8.07 23.38
CA ARG A 315 6.80 -7.25 24.47
C ARG A 315 5.28 -7.40 24.52
N ASP A 316 4.62 -7.41 23.36
CA ASP A 316 3.15 -7.45 23.27
C ASP A 316 2.63 -8.86 23.59
N LEU A 317 3.41 -9.90 23.27
CA LEU A 317 3.26 -11.28 23.78
C LEU A 317 3.69 -11.46 25.25
N LYS A 318 4.12 -10.39 25.93
CA LYS A 318 4.57 -10.35 27.34
C LYS A 318 5.83 -11.19 27.64
N GLN A 319 6.59 -11.53 26.60
CA GLN A 319 7.88 -12.24 26.69
C GLN A 319 9.01 -11.25 27.03
N TYR A 320 8.88 -10.55 28.16
CA TYR A 320 9.63 -9.33 28.46
C TYR A 320 11.16 -9.50 28.48
N ASP A 321 11.69 -10.63 28.98
CA ASP A 321 13.15 -10.84 29.00
C ASP A 321 13.74 -11.10 27.59
N GLU A 322 13.05 -11.85 26.71
CA GLU A 322 13.49 -12.05 25.33
C GLU A 322 13.37 -10.73 24.53
N ALA A 323 12.30 -9.97 24.76
CA ALA A 323 12.14 -8.61 24.23
C ALA A 323 13.30 -7.69 24.65
N PHE A 324 13.67 -7.71 25.93
CA PHE A 324 14.72 -6.87 26.51
C PHE A 324 16.09 -7.16 25.89
N GLN A 325 16.48 -8.45 25.78
CA GLN A 325 17.73 -8.82 25.13
C GLN A 325 17.74 -8.48 23.64
N THR A 326 16.58 -8.58 22.96
CA THR A 326 16.44 -8.26 21.54
C THR A 326 16.57 -6.76 21.29
N TYR A 327 15.94 -5.91 22.10
CA TYR A 327 16.12 -4.45 22.03
C TYR A 327 17.55 -4.02 22.42
N ARG A 328 18.21 -4.69 23.37
CA ARG A 328 19.63 -4.41 23.68
C ARG A 328 20.54 -4.68 22.48
N LYS A 329 20.29 -5.74 21.70
CA LYS A 329 20.99 -5.98 20.43
C LYS A 329 20.72 -4.87 19.41
N ALA A 330 19.45 -4.44 19.26
CA ALA A 330 19.09 -3.34 18.37
C ALA A 330 19.80 -2.02 18.73
N VAL A 331 19.87 -1.67 20.02
CA VAL A 331 20.59 -0.48 20.51
C VAL A 331 22.12 -0.62 20.40
N ALA A 332 22.68 -1.82 20.55
CA ALA A 332 24.11 -2.05 20.32
C ALA A 332 24.50 -1.81 18.84
N LEU A 333 23.65 -2.22 17.91
CA LEU A 333 23.82 -2.00 16.46
C LEU A 333 23.52 -0.55 16.05
N GLN A 334 22.53 0.09 16.68
CA GLN A 334 22.11 1.46 16.38
C GLN A 334 21.93 2.29 17.67
N PRO A 335 23.02 2.81 18.29
CA PRO A 335 22.97 3.47 19.60
C PRO A 335 22.14 4.77 19.68
N LYS A 336 21.69 5.30 18.53
CA LYS A 336 20.82 6.46 18.40
C LYS A 336 19.39 6.12 17.94
N ASN A 337 18.94 4.87 18.06
CA ASN A 337 17.56 4.49 17.75
C ASN A 337 16.61 4.90 18.90
N PRO A 338 15.74 5.92 18.73
CA PRO A 338 14.90 6.41 19.82
C PRO A 338 13.79 5.41 20.19
N SER A 339 13.28 4.62 19.24
CA SER A 339 12.22 3.63 19.48
C SER A 339 12.73 2.47 20.35
N ALA A 340 13.90 1.93 20.03
CA ALA A 340 14.53 0.87 20.81
C ALA A 340 14.94 1.34 22.21
N LEU A 341 15.49 2.55 22.35
CA LEU A 341 15.82 3.15 23.65
C LEU A 341 14.57 3.38 24.51
N THR A 342 13.50 3.94 23.93
CA THR A 342 12.21 4.11 24.63
C THR A 342 11.65 2.77 25.07
N SER A 343 11.72 1.75 24.21
CA SER A 343 11.21 0.41 24.53
C SER A 343 12.01 -0.30 25.63
N LEU A 344 13.32 -0.06 25.74
CA LEU A 344 14.13 -0.53 26.88
C LEU A 344 13.74 0.18 28.18
N ALA A 345 13.46 1.48 28.16
CA ALA A 345 12.94 2.20 29.34
C ALA A 345 11.57 1.64 29.76
N VAL A 346 10.65 1.47 28.81
CA VAL A 346 9.31 0.88 29.03
C VAL A 346 9.40 -0.52 29.65
N LEU A 347 10.22 -1.42 29.08
CA LEU A 347 10.44 -2.77 29.63
C LEU A 347 11.13 -2.73 31.00
N SER A 348 12.02 -1.77 31.25
CA SER A 348 12.66 -1.61 32.55
C SER A 348 11.66 -1.19 33.63
N TYR A 349 10.70 -0.30 33.32
CA TYR A 349 9.62 0.02 34.26
C TYR A 349 8.67 -1.18 34.46
N LEU A 350 8.22 -1.85 33.39
CA LEU A 350 7.34 -3.03 33.46
C LEU A 350 7.97 -4.24 34.19
N THR A 351 9.30 -4.36 34.19
CA THR A 351 10.04 -5.41 34.92
C THR A 351 10.64 -4.94 36.26
N ASN A 352 10.19 -3.77 36.76
CA ASN A 352 10.57 -3.18 38.05
C ASN A 352 12.10 -2.95 38.24
N LYS A 353 12.76 -2.46 37.19
CA LYS A 353 14.20 -2.10 37.13
C LYS A 353 14.39 -0.59 36.89
N PRO A 354 13.87 0.31 37.75
CA PRO A 354 13.83 1.75 37.47
C PRO A 354 15.21 2.37 37.19
N ALA A 355 16.24 1.96 37.94
CA ALA A 355 17.60 2.49 37.76
C ALA A 355 18.24 2.15 36.39
N GLU A 356 17.80 1.08 35.70
CA GLU A 356 18.21 0.85 34.30
C GLU A 356 17.33 1.66 33.33
N ALA A 357 16.04 1.85 33.66
CA ALA A 357 15.10 2.65 32.88
C ALA A 357 15.60 4.08 32.69
N ASP A 358 15.99 4.75 33.77
CA ASP A 358 16.38 6.17 33.77
C ASP A 358 17.60 6.44 32.85
N GLY A 359 18.51 5.45 32.74
CA GLY A 359 19.64 5.48 31.82
C GLY A 359 19.28 5.31 30.34
N TYR A 360 18.13 4.68 30.02
CA TYR A 360 17.57 4.63 28.68
C TYR A 360 16.67 5.85 28.39
N VAL A 361 15.87 6.31 29.36
CA VAL A 361 15.06 7.55 29.29
C VAL A 361 15.94 8.74 28.95
N SER A 362 17.05 8.93 29.70
CA SER A 362 17.99 10.04 29.48
C SER A 362 18.54 10.06 28.05
N LYS A 363 18.83 8.89 27.47
CA LYS A 363 19.30 8.75 26.08
C LYS A 363 18.19 9.02 25.07
N ALA A 364 16.98 8.54 25.32
CA ALA A 364 15.84 8.75 24.43
C ALA A 364 15.44 10.24 24.36
N ILE A 365 15.41 10.94 25.51
CA ILE A 365 15.15 12.38 25.60
C ILE A 365 16.27 13.20 24.93
N ALA A 366 17.54 12.80 25.10
CA ALA A 366 18.67 13.45 24.42
C ALA A 366 18.65 13.31 22.88
N ILE A 367 17.81 12.44 22.31
CA ILE A 367 17.64 12.24 20.86
C ILE A 367 16.34 12.90 20.37
N ASN A 368 15.21 12.62 21.04
CA ASN A 368 13.86 12.97 20.60
C ASN A 368 13.06 13.77 21.67
N GLY A 369 13.72 14.61 22.47
CA GLY A 369 13.11 15.34 23.61
C GLY A 369 11.96 16.32 23.29
N GLU A 370 11.71 16.63 22.01
CA GLU A 370 10.53 17.42 21.58
C GLU A 370 9.47 16.57 20.86
N ASN A 371 9.56 15.23 20.92
CA ASN A 371 8.56 14.32 20.36
C ASN A 371 7.52 13.92 21.43
N ARG A 372 6.26 14.32 21.24
CA ARG A 372 5.14 14.01 22.16
C ARG A 372 4.94 12.51 22.40
N ASN A 373 5.23 11.64 21.42
CA ASN A 373 5.05 10.20 21.55
C ASN A 373 6.08 9.55 22.48
N LEU A 374 7.27 10.14 22.65
CA LEU A 374 8.28 9.67 23.60
C LEU A 374 7.73 9.71 25.02
N TYR A 375 7.22 10.87 25.45
CA TYR A 375 6.75 11.07 26.82
C TYR A 375 5.50 10.24 27.12
N ALA A 376 4.55 10.15 26.21
CA ALA A 376 3.37 9.29 26.37
C ALA A 376 3.76 7.80 26.50
N SER A 377 4.73 7.34 25.70
CA SER A 377 5.26 5.97 25.78
C SER A 377 5.92 5.67 27.13
N LEU A 378 6.58 6.66 27.74
CA LEU A 378 7.19 6.52 29.08
C LEU A 378 6.16 6.61 30.21
N ALA A 379 5.09 7.41 30.04
CA ALA A 379 4.04 7.58 31.03
C ALA A 379 3.17 6.32 31.21
N PHE A 380 2.81 5.67 30.09
CA PHE A 380 1.93 4.50 30.05
C PHE A 380 2.35 3.31 30.95
N PRO A 381 3.60 2.80 30.91
CA PRO A 381 4.01 1.70 31.80
C PRO A 381 4.05 2.11 33.27
N LEU A 382 4.27 3.39 33.59
CA LEU A 382 4.22 3.89 34.96
C LEU A 382 2.78 3.84 35.48
N LEU A 383 1.82 4.36 34.70
CA LEU A 383 0.38 4.25 34.99
C LEU A 383 -0.04 2.78 35.18
N ALA A 384 0.28 1.91 34.21
CA ALA A 384 -0.07 0.49 34.25
C ALA A 384 0.61 -0.31 35.40
N SER A 385 1.73 0.19 35.94
CA SER A 385 2.45 -0.42 37.08
C SER A 385 2.07 0.17 38.45
N GLY A 386 0.99 0.97 38.54
CA GLY A 386 0.55 1.59 39.80
C GLY A 386 1.30 2.89 40.18
N LYS A 387 2.27 3.33 39.37
CA LYS A 387 3.13 4.50 39.61
C LYS A 387 2.48 5.77 39.08
N PHE A 388 1.23 6.01 39.47
CA PHE A 388 0.36 7.06 38.92
C PHE A 388 1.00 8.46 39.01
N SER A 389 1.52 8.83 40.19
CA SER A 389 2.22 10.10 40.41
C SER A 389 3.48 10.30 39.55
N GLU A 390 4.17 9.21 39.17
CA GLU A 390 5.34 9.26 38.29
C GLU A 390 4.92 9.47 36.82
N SER A 391 3.76 8.95 36.40
CA SER A 391 3.25 9.08 35.02
C SER A 391 2.79 10.50 34.65
N ILE A 392 2.24 11.25 35.62
CA ILE A 392 1.64 12.59 35.43
C ILE A 392 2.59 13.59 34.73
N PRO A 393 3.84 13.83 35.18
CA PRO A 393 4.74 14.79 34.52
C PRO A 393 5.09 14.40 33.08
N TYR A 394 5.15 13.10 32.76
CA TYR A 394 5.36 12.63 31.39
C TYR A 394 4.14 12.94 30.50
N TYR A 395 2.91 12.62 30.94
CA TYR A 395 1.69 13.01 30.20
C TYR A 395 1.56 14.53 30.05
N GLN A 396 1.90 15.31 31.08
CA GLN A 396 1.91 16.78 31.00
C GLN A 396 2.89 17.32 29.95
N LYS A 397 4.13 16.79 29.85
CA LYS A 397 5.09 17.19 28.80
C LYS A 397 4.67 16.68 27.42
N ALA A 398 4.02 15.51 27.31
CA ALA A 398 3.45 15.03 26.07
C ALA A 398 2.37 15.99 25.53
N ILE A 399 1.38 16.32 26.38
CA ILE A 399 0.28 17.26 26.08
C ILE A 399 0.81 18.67 25.76
N LYS A 400 1.84 19.13 26.46
CA LYS A 400 2.46 20.45 26.22
C LYS A 400 3.20 20.52 24.86
N LEU A 401 3.68 19.39 24.35
CA LEU A 401 4.28 19.29 23.03
C LEU A 401 3.21 19.22 21.93
N GLU A 402 2.19 18.38 22.10
CA GLU A 402 1.09 18.22 21.15
C GLU A 402 -0.18 17.75 21.91
N PRO A 403 -1.23 18.60 22.01
CA PRO A 403 -2.47 18.24 22.69
C PRO A 403 -3.21 17.09 21.99
N HIS A 404 -3.42 15.97 22.69
CA HIS A 404 -4.06 14.78 22.14
C HIS A 404 -4.99 14.11 23.16
N GLY A 405 -6.23 13.81 22.76
CA GLY A 405 -7.28 13.39 23.70
C GLY A 405 -6.98 12.11 24.49
N GLY A 406 -6.25 11.16 23.89
CA GLY A 406 -5.82 9.93 24.60
C GLY A 406 -4.81 10.16 25.72
N ASP A 407 -4.03 11.24 25.67
CA ASP A 407 -3.10 11.58 26.75
C ASP A 407 -3.83 12.27 27.89
N TYR A 408 -4.77 13.18 27.54
CA TYR A 408 -5.69 13.77 28.49
C TYR A 408 -6.54 12.72 29.22
N TYR A 409 -6.97 11.66 28.52
CA TYR A 409 -7.68 10.53 29.14
C TYR A 409 -6.82 9.81 30.18
N ASN A 410 -5.62 9.37 29.79
CA ASN A 410 -4.72 8.65 30.69
C ASN A 410 -4.25 9.52 31.87
N LEU A 411 -4.07 10.83 31.65
CA LEU A 411 -3.83 11.81 32.71
C LEU A 411 -5.05 11.95 33.66
N GLY A 412 -6.26 11.88 33.12
CA GLY A 412 -7.52 11.80 33.88
C GLY A 412 -7.58 10.56 34.78
N CYS A 413 -7.28 9.38 34.24
CA CYS A 413 -7.15 8.14 35.02
C CYS A 413 -6.07 8.28 36.12
N ALA A 414 -4.88 8.80 35.78
CA ALA A 414 -3.80 9.01 36.73
C ALA A 414 -4.23 9.91 37.92
N TYR A 415 -4.91 11.03 37.65
CA TYR A 415 -5.43 11.92 38.68
C TYR A 415 -6.55 11.28 39.50
N SER A 416 -7.48 10.57 38.87
CA SER A 416 -8.57 9.85 39.55
C SER A 416 -8.01 8.83 40.56
N LEU A 417 -7.01 8.06 40.16
CA LEU A 417 -6.36 7.05 40.98
C LEU A 417 -5.57 7.63 42.17
N ILE A 418 -5.01 8.85 42.05
CA ILE A 418 -4.42 9.59 43.18
C ILE A 418 -5.42 10.49 43.93
N LYS A 419 -6.72 10.37 43.62
CA LYS A 419 -7.85 11.07 44.26
C LYS A 419 -7.95 12.58 43.99
N GLU A 420 -7.27 13.07 42.97
CA GLU A 420 -7.27 14.46 42.49
C GLU A 420 -8.48 14.74 41.58
N LYS A 421 -9.70 14.62 42.14
CA LYS A 421 -10.98 14.63 41.39
C LYS A 421 -11.11 15.75 40.35
N GLU A 422 -10.91 17.00 40.73
CA GLU A 422 -11.09 18.13 39.79
C GLU A 422 -10.10 18.07 38.63
N LYS A 423 -8.82 17.74 38.90
CA LYS A 423 -7.79 17.61 37.87
C LYS A 423 -8.09 16.44 36.91
N ALA A 424 -8.71 15.38 37.41
CA ALA A 424 -9.19 14.27 36.59
C ALA A 424 -10.33 14.72 35.67
N LEU A 425 -11.32 15.45 36.22
CA LEU A 425 -12.45 15.98 35.46
C LEU A 425 -12.00 16.99 34.38
N ASP A 426 -11.11 17.93 34.72
CA ASP A 426 -10.52 18.90 33.78
C ASP A 426 -9.85 18.19 32.58
N ALA A 427 -9.13 17.10 32.86
CA ALA A 427 -8.44 16.31 31.83
C ALA A 427 -9.42 15.50 30.97
N LEU A 428 -10.41 14.84 31.58
CA LEU A 428 -11.46 14.11 30.84
C LEU A 428 -12.30 15.04 29.96
N GLU A 429 -12.59 16.26 30.42
CA GLU A 429 -13.28 17.29 29.63
C GLU A 429 -12.46 17.69 28.38
N GLN A 430 -11.12 17.82 28.49
CA GLN A 430 -10.29 18.04 27.29
C GLN A 430 -10.18 16.79 26.41
N ALA A 431 -10.18 15.57 26.97
CA ALA A 431 -10.17 14.33 26.20
C ALA A 431 -11.38 14.23 25.26
N VAL A 432 -12.59 14.42 25.82
CA VAL A 432 -13.85 14.35 25.04
C VAL A 432 -13.98 15.53 24.08
N LYS A 433 -13.55 16.73 24.46
CA LYS A 433 -13.49 17.90 23.57
C LYS A 433 -12.54 17.70 22.37
N LEU A 434 -11.51 16.88 22.51
CA LEU A 434 -10.63 16.44 21.41
C LEU A 434 -11.15 15.18 20.69
N GLY A 435 -12.42 14.81 20.90
CA GLY A 435 -13.07 13.67 20.23
C GLY A 435 -12.62 12.29 20.71
N TYR A 436 -11.92 12.20 21.85
CA TYR A 436 -11.40 10.92 22.34
C TYR A 436 -12.39 10.21 23.28
N GLY A 437 -12.66 8.95 22.96
CA GLY A 437 -13.42 8.01 23.77
C GLY A 437 -14.93 8.11 23.62
N SER A 438 -15.64 7.28 24.39
CA SER A 438 -17.10 7.21 24.39
C SER A 438 -17.65 7.04 25.80
N LYS A 439 -18.94 7.34 25.99
CA LYS A 439 -19.62 7.12 27.27
C LYS A 439 -19.47 5.69 27.77
N GLN A 440 -19.62 4.70 26.89
CA GLN A 440 -19.45 3.29 27.24
C GLN A 440 -18.03 2.97 27.71
N GLN A 441 -17.01 3.54 27.08
CA GLN A 441 -15.62 3.36 27.49
C GLN A 441 -15.39 3.94 28.89
N PHE A 442 -15.72 5.21 29.11
CA PHE A 442 -15.44 5.89 30.38
C PHE A 442 -16.27 5.27 31.54
N ASP A 443 -17.53 4.91 31.28
CA ASP A 443 -18.41 4.30 32.29
C ASP A 443 -17.98 2.88 32.68
N SER A 444 -17.22 2.18 31.82
CA SER A 444 -16.71 0.82 32.09
C SER A 444 -15.25 0.77 32.57
N ASP A 445 -14.50 1.87 32.45
CA ASP A 445 -13.13 1.95 32.96
C ASP A 445 -13.12 2.07 34.51
N PRO A 446 -12.53 1.12 35.25
CA PRO A 446 -12.50 1.15 36.71
C PRO A 446 -11.67 2.31 37.27
N ASP A 447 -10.67 2.82 36.53
CA ASP A 447 -9.78 3.88 37.02
C ASP A 447 -10.55 5.21 37.20
N LEU A 448 -11.72 5.35 36.55
CA LEU A 448 -12.62 6.50 36.64
C LEU A 448 -13.75 6.34 37.66
N GLU A 449 -13.81 5.23 38.42
CA GLU A 449 -14.89 4.97 39.39
C GLU A 449 -15.08 6.12 40.39
N LEU A 450 -13.99 6.72 40.87
CA LEU A 450 -14.02 7.81 41.85
C LEU A 450 -14.70 9.09 41.34
N VAL A 451 -14.67 9.34 40.03
CA VAL A 451 -15.26 10.54 39.39
C VAL A 451 -16.59 10.26 38.67
N ARG A 452 -16.95 8.99 38.46
CA ARG A 452 -18.16 8.58 37.71
C ARG A 452 -19.46 9.10 38.33
N SER A 453 -19.48 9.36 39.64
CA SER A 453 -20.63 9.92 40.37
C SER A 453 -20.79 11.44 40.24
N GLU A 454 -19.80 12.16 39.71
CA GLU A 454 -19.78 13.63 39.71
C GLU A 454 -20.65 14.24 38.59
N ASP A 455 -21.27 15.39 38.86
CA ASP A 455 -22.15 16.05 37.90
C ASP A 455 -21.40 16.69 36.71
N ARG A 456 -20.09 16.93 36.84
CA ARG A 456 -19.21 17.26 35.70
C ARG A 456 -19.04 16.04 34.79
N TYR A 457 -18.67 14.89 35.36
CA TYR A 457 -18.50 13.64 34.63
C TYR A 457 -19.77 13.23 33.85
N LYS A 458 -20.94 13.31 34.49
CA LYS A 458 -22.23 12.99 33.83
C LYS A 458 -22.54 13.84 32.59
N LYS A 459 -21.92 15.03 32.47
CA LYS A 459 -22.11 15.98 31.37
C LYS A 459 -21.07 15.84 30.25
N LEU A 460 -20.03 15.02 30.42
CA LEU A 460 -19.01 14.76 29.39
C LEU A 460 -19.61 14.32 28.06
N PHE A 461 -20.59 13.42 28.13
CA PHE A 461 -21.30 12.88 26.97
C PHE A 461 -22.80 13.23 27.11
N PRO A 462 -23.27 14.38 26.61
CA PRO A 462 -24.69 14.70 26.58
C PRO A 462 -25.45 13.66 25.75
N ALA A 463 -26.73 13.44 26.08
CA ALA A 463 -27.57 12.56 25.30
C ALA A 463 -27.78 13.11 23.88
N THR A 464 -27.58 12.26 22.88
CA THR A 464 -28.03 12.52 21.51
C THR A 464 -29.56 12.40 21.47
N ASN A 465 -30.24 13.51 21.16
CA ASN A 465 -31.68 13.54 20.87
C ASN A 465 -32.01 12.79 19.57
#